data_AF-A0A6P0KGD5-F1
#
_entry.id   AF-A0A6P0KGD5-F1
#
_cell.length_a   1.000
_cell.length_b   1.000
_cell.length_c   1.000
_cell.angle_alpha   90.00
_cell.angle_beta   90.00
_cell.angle_gamma   90.00
#
_symmetry.space_group_name_H-M   'P 1'
#
loop_
_entity.id
_entity.type
_entity.pdbx_description
1 polymer ?
#
loop_
_entity_poly.entity_id
_entity_poly.type
_entity_poly.pdbx_seq_one_letter_code
_entity_poly.pdbx_strand_id
1 'polypeptide(L)'
;CSTWEGKDQLLALPNQQIQNLNQQLAIIADEEGVDYLDLVSIFSDAEGNLRTDFTTDGLHLNDDGYRVWASALQMHQQLTLDR
;
A
#
# COMPACT_ATOMS: atom_id res chain seq x y z
N CYS A 1 2.11 3.77 21.38
CA CYS A 1 2.58 2.40 21.10
C CYS A 1 1.42 1.45 21.36
N SER A 2 0.73 1.02 20.30
CA SER A 2 -0.36 0.04 20.41
C SER A 2 0.26 -1.36 20.39
N THR A 3 0.37 -2.00 21.54
CA THR A 3 0.74 -3.42 21.65
C THR A 3 -0.54 -4.24 21.63
N TRP A 4 -0.96 -4.69 20.44
CA TRP A 4 -2.17 -5.49 20.26
C TRP A 4 -1.83 -6.98 20.27
N GLU A 5 -2.52 -7.78 21.07
CA GLU A 5 -2.42 -9.25 21.06
C GLU A 5 -2.97 -9.77 19.73
N GLY A 6 -2.10 -10.30 18.85
CA GLY A 6 -2.48 -10.81 17.53
C GLY A 6 -1.66 -10.24 16.36
N LYS A 7 -0.80 -9.26 16.61
CA LYS A 7 0.09 -8.67 15.59
C LYS A 7 1.00 -9.71 14.92
N ASP A 8 1.55 -10.64 15.70
CA ASP A 8 2.42 -11.69 15.15
C ASP A 8 1.66 -12.64 14.22
N GLN A 9 0.36 -12.84 14.46
CA GLN A 9 -0.49 -13.64 13.57
C GLN A 9 -0.77 -12.90 12.27
N LEU A 10 -0.93 -11.57 12.30
CA LEU A 10 -1.11 -10.74 11.11
C LEU A 10 0.16 -10.69 10.25
N LEU A 11 1.34 -10.58 10.87
CA LEU A 11 2.63 -10.59 10.17
C LEU A 11 2.93 -11.94 9.51
N ALA A 12 2.33 -13.03 10.01
CA ALA A 12 2.46 -14.36 9.44
C ALA A 12 1.49 -14.65 8.29
N LEU A 13 0.52 -13.77 8.03
CA LEU A 13 -0.42 -13.96 6.91
C LEU A 13 0.27 -13.68 5.58
N PRO A 14 0.03 -14.51 4.55
CA PRO A 14 0.59 -14.28 3.23
C PRO A 14 -0.08 -13.07 2.56
N ASN A 15 0.73 -12.22 1.91
CA ASN A 15 0.24 -11.05 1.18
C ASN A 15 -0.65 -11.38 -0.03
N GLN A 16 -0.79 -12.66 -0.40
CA GLN A 16 -1.67 -13.11 -1.48
C GLN A 16 -3.11 -12.61 -1.29
N GLN A 17 -3.61 -12.56 -0.06
CA GLN A 17 -4.96 -12.05 0.21
C GLN A 17 -5.07 -10.55 -0.10
N ILE A 18 -4.05 -9.78 0.23
CA ILE A 18 -3.96 -8.34 -0.06
C ILE A 18 -3.87 -8.11 -1.57
N GLN A 19 -3.05 -8.89 -2.27
CA GLN A 19 -2.90 -8.80 -3.74
C GLN A 19 -4.22 -9.09 -4.46
N ASN A 20 -4.95 -10.13 -4.05
CA ASN A 20 -6.26 -10.44 -4.62
C ASN A 20 -7.27 -9.33 -4.37
N LEU A 21 -7.26 -8.73 -3.18
CA LEU A 21 -8.13 -7.60 -2.85
C LEU A 21 -7.80 -6.38 -3.71
N ASN A 22 -6.52 -6.06 -3.90
CA ASN A 22 -6.09 -4.94 -4.73
C ASN A 22 -6.51 -5.10 -6.19
N GLN A 23 -6.44 -6.32 -6.74
CA GLN A 23 -6.97 -6.61 -8.08
C GLN A 23 -8.47 -6.34 -8.19
N GLN A 24 -9.25 -6.74 -7.18
CA GLN A 24 -10.70 -6.46 -7.14
C GLN A 24 -10.99 -4.96 -7.04
N LEU A 25 -10.23 -4.23 -6.22
CA LEU A 25 -10.37 -2.77 -6.10
C LEU A 25 -10.05 -2.06 -7.42
N ALA A 26 -9.04 -2.51 -8.16
CA ALA A 26 -8.71 -1.96 -9.47
C ALA A 26 -9.85 -2.18 -10.49
N ILE A 27 -10.50 -3.35 -10.46
CA ILE A 27 -11.68 -3.63 -11.30
C ILE A 27 -12.84 -2.72 -10.94
N ILE A 28 -13.15 -2.58 -9.64
CA ILE A 28 -14.23 -1.70 -9.18
C ILE A 28 -13.95 -0.25 -9.58
N ALA A 29 -12.70 0.20 -9.49
CA ALA A 29 -12.34 1.56 -9.89
C ALA A 29 -12.58 1.82 -11.38
N ASP A 30 -12.25 0.84 -12.24
CA ASP A 30 -12.52 0.89 -13.68
C ASP A 30 -14.05 0.92 -13.96
N GLU A 31 -14.82 0.07 -13.28
CA GLU A 31 -16.28 0.00 -13.42
C GLU A 31 -16.97 1.31 -12.99
N GLU A 32 -16.49 1.94 -11.93
CA GLU A 32 -17.04 3.19 -11.38
C GLU A 32 -16.46 4.45 -12.06
N GLY A 33 -15.49 4.30 -12.97
CA GLY A 33 -14.83 5.42 -13.66
C GLY A 33 -14.02 6.32 -12.73
N VAL A 34 -13.42 5.75 -11.69
CA VAL A 34 -12.54 6.45 -10.74
C VAL A 34 -11.09 5.97 -10.85
N ASP A 35 -10.15 6.82 -10.47
CA ASP A 35 -8.74 6.46 -10.53
C ASP A 35 -8.34 5.44 -9.45
N TYR A 36 -7.64 4.38 -9.85
CA TYR A 36 -6.98 3.45 -8.94
C TYR A 36 -5.49 3.77 -8.82
N LEU A 37 -5.03 4.07 -7.60
CA LEU A 37 -3.62 4.29 -7.30
C LEU A 37 -2.99 3.02 -6.72
N ASP A 38 -2.14 2.36 -7.50
CA ASP A 38 -1.35 1.22 -7.03
C ASP A 38 -0.18 1.70 -6.15
N LEU A 39 -0.36 1.62 -4.84
CA LEU A 39 0.69 1.90 -3.86
C LEU A 39 1.57 0.68 -3.57
N VAL A 40 1.08 -0.54 -3.82
CA VAL A 40 1.81 -1.76 -3.42
C VAL A 40 3.08 -1.91 -4.22
N SER A 41 3.08 -1.59 -5.51
CA SER A 41 4.31 -1.59 -6.33
C SER A 41 5.41 -0.64 -5.81
N ILE A 42 5.06 0.38 -5.03
CA ILE A 42 6.01 1.34 -4.44
C ILE A 42 6.59 0.82 -3.12
N PHE A 43 5.76 0.15 -2.33
CA PHE A 43 6.09 -0.28 -0.97
C PHE A 43 6.56 -1.73 -0.86
N SER A 44 6.35 -2.55 -1.89
CA SER A 44 6.76 -3.95 -1.91
C SER A 44 8.25 -4.15 -2.24
N ASP A 45 8.86 -5.14 -1.63
CA ASP A 45 10.14 -5.73 -2.03
C ASP A 45 9.96 -6.73 -3.20
N ALA A 46 11.04 -7.38 -3.60
CA ALA A 46 11.04 -8.35 -4.71
C ALA A 46 10.19 -9.60 -4.40
N GLU A 47 9.98 -9.89 -3.13
CA GLU A 47 9.18 -11.00 -2.62
C GLU A 47 7.70 -10.60 -2.40
N GLY A 48 7.35 -9.33 -2.60
CA GLY A 48 6.01 -8.79 -2.43
C GLY A 48 5.66 -8.43 -0.98
N ASN A 49 6.64 -8.33 -0.08
CA ASN A 49 6.47 -7.90 1.30
C ASN A 49 6.68 -6.39 1.46
N LEU A 50 6.12 -5.80 2.52
CA LEU A 50 6.37 -4.40 2.84
C LEU A 50 7.86 -4.22 3.17
N ARG A 51 8.53 -3.34 2.43
CA ARG A 51 9.94 -3.02 2.65
C ARG A 51 10.19 -2.62 4.10
N THR A 52 11.16 -3.26 4.73
CA THR A 52 11.53 -3.03 6.14
C THR A 52 11.93 -1.59 6.41
N ASP A 53 12.48 -0.90 5.41
CA ASP A 53 12.91 0.51 5.52
C ASP A 53 11.73 1.48 5.70
N PHE A 54 10.50 1.06 5.35
CA PHE A 54 9.31 1.91 5.39
C PHE A 54 8.35 1.57 6.52
N THR A 55 8.71 0.67 7.41
CA THR A 55 7.85 0.26 8.52
C THR A 55 8.63 0.18 9.83
N THR A 56 7.96 0.44 10.94
CA THR A 56 8.53 0.18 12.27
C THR A 56 8.21 -1.22 12.78
N ASP A 57 7.23 -1.88 12.16
CA ASP A 57 6.64 -3.06 12.75
C ASP A 57 6.07 -4.10 11.78
N GLY A 58 6.35 -3.95 10.48
CA GLY A 58 5.87 -4.84 9.43
C GLY A 58 4.46 -4.52 8.94
N LEU A 59 3.76 -3.53 9.52
CA LEU A 59 2.39 -3.18 9.15
C LEU A 59 2.19 -1.66 8.96
N HIS A 60 2.61 -0.86 9.93
CA HIS A 60 2.45 0.59 9.88
C HIS A 60 3.65 1.24 9.19
N LEU A 61 3.37 2.23 8.33
CA LEU A 61 4.43 3.01 7.72
C LEU A 61 5.16 3.84 8.77
N ASN A 62 6.48 3.99 8.60
CA ASN A 62 7.28 4.94 9.34
C ASN A 62 7.30 6.31 8.62
N ASP A 63 8.04 7.27 9.16
CA ASP A 63 8.11 8.63 8.61
C ASP A 63 8.55 8.66 7.13
N ASP A 64 9.53 7.82 6.76
CA ASP A 64 10.00 7.74 5.38
C ASP A 64 8.96 7.12 4.45
N GLY A 65 8.26 6.08 4.93
CA GLY A 65 7.13 5.48 4.23
C GLY A 65 6.01 6.49 3.96
N TYR A 66 5.67 7.32 4.95
CA TYR A 66 4.67 8.38 4.78
C TYR A 66 5.13 9.49 3.83
N ARG A 67 6.42 9.83 3.78
CA ARG A 67 6.95 10.79 2.79
C ARG A 67 6.83 10.27 1.37
N VAL A 68 7.13 8.98 1.16
CA VAL A 68 6.95 8.31 -0.14
C VAL A 68 5.46 8.30 -0.51
N TRP A 69 4.59 7.97 0.43
CA TRP A 69 3.14 7.96 0.19
C TRP A 69 2.62 9.34 -0.22
N ALA A 70 3.00 10.39 0.51
CA ALA A 70 2.61 11.77 0.19
C ALA A 70 3.09 12.18 -1.21
N SER A 71 4.30 11.77 -1.59
CA SER A 71 4.88 12.07 -2.91
C SER A 71 4.12 11.34 -4.02
N ALA A 72 3.75 10.07 -3.81
CA ALA A 72 2.96 9.29 -4.76
C ALA A 72 1.58 9.92 -4.99
N LEU A 73 0.91 10.35 -3.92
CA LEU A 73 -0.38 11.04 -4.00
C LEU A 73 -0.27 12.36 -4.77
N GLN A 74 0.75 13.16 -4.48
CA GLN A 74 0.95 14.45 -5.15
C GLN A 74 1.24 14.28 -6.65
N MET A 75 2.06 13.29 -7.01
CA MET A 75 2.34 12.96 -8.41
C MET A 75 1.09 12.48 -9.14
N HIS A 76 0.30 11.60 -8.51
CA HIS A 76 -0.94 11.12 -9.10
C HIS A 76 -1.94 12.27 -9.32
N GLN A 77 -2.09 13.17 -8.34
CA GLN A 77 -2.93 14.36 -8.50
C GLN A 77 -2.49 15.24 -9.67
N GLN A 78 -1.19 15.47 -9.85
CA GLN A 78 -0.69 16.22 -11.01
C GLN A 78 -1.01 15.53 -12.33
N LEU A 79 -0.78 14.21 -12.43
CA LEU A 79 -1.08 13.43 -13.63
C LEU A 79 -2.58 13.43 -13.98
N THR A 80 -3.48 13.42 -12.99
CA THR A 80 -4.92 13.52 -13.24
C THR A 80 -5.33 14.93 -13.67
N LEU A 81 -4.68 15.98 -13.15
CA LEU A 81 -4.98 17.38 -13.53
C LEU A 81 -4.46 17.77 -14.93
N ASP A 82 -3.41 17.10 -15.40
CA ASP A 82 -2.80 17.30 -16.72
C ASP A 82 -3.52 16.52 -17.86
N ARG A 83 -4.56 15.74 -17.54
CA ARG A 83 -5.41 14.99 -18.48
C ARG A 83 -6.62 15.81 -18.93
#